data_AF-A0A840P5A1-F1
#
_entry.id   AF-A0A840P5A1-F1
#
_cell.length_a   1.000
_cell.length_b   1.000
_cell.length_c   1.000
_cell.angle_alpha   90.00
_cell.angle_beta   90.00
_cell.angle_gamma   90.00
#
_symmetry.space_group_name_H-M   'P 1'
#
loop_
_entity.id
_entity.type
_entity.pdbx_description
1 polymer ?
#
loop_
_entity_poly.entity_id
_entity_poly.type
_entity_poly.pdbx_seq_one_letter_code
_entity_poly.pdbx_strand_id
1 'polypeptide(L)'
;MRVGIAHHFGWAVAVTASAGHQVADRRRIDLVEPGVPAAPIHRPGGPLDDAAASELVARVRASAARATSASLDELAAALPEPIVSVSLRAWPADFPEDIAVQRRPPYESRADSVMYRQILAELARARGWAVHFYDAKNVESQAAGILAERAGEVLYGPRARLGPPWTKDHRMALAATVVAADLHDAPDAQERGAVPDRATPP
;
A
#
# COMPACT_ATOMS: atom_id res chain seq x y z
N MET A 1 -8.33 -1.45 12.76
CA MET A 1 -8.00 -2.32 11.60
C MET A 1 -6.82 -1.79 10.80
N ARG A 2 -5.95 -2.68 10.30
CA ARG A 2 -4.80 -2.34 9.44
C ARG A 2 -5.00 -2.98 8.06
N VAL A 3 -4.77 -2.24 6.99
CA VAL A 3 -4.96 -2.72 5.61
C VAL A 3 -3.62 -2.86 4.91
N GLY A 4 -3.38 -4.00 4.29
CA GLY A 4 -2.26 -4.21 3.38
C GLY A 4 -2.75 -4.27 1.95
N ILE A 5 -2.02 -3.63 1.04
CA ILE A 5 -2.36 -3.58 -0.38
C ILE A 5 -1.25 -4.22 -1.20
N ALA A 6 -1.60 -5.19 -2.03
CA ALA A 6 -0.78 -5.68 -3.14
C ALA A 6 -1.45 -5.27 -4.45
N HIS A 7 -0.90 -4.24 -5.10
CA HIS A 7 -1.51 -3.62 -6.27
C HIS A 7 -1.03 -4.23 -7.58
N HIS A 8 -1.88 -4.11 -8.59
CA HIS A 8 -1.66 -4.42 -9.99
C HIS A 8 -2.11 -3.23 -10.84
N PHE A 9 -2.08 -3.35 -12.17
CA PHE A 9 -2.59 -2.31 -13.06
C PHE A 9 -4.13 -2.21 -12.96
N GLY A 10 -4.62 -1.10 -12.43
CA GLY A 10 -6.05 -0.79 -12.33
C GLY A 10 -6.83 -1.54 -11.24
N TRP A 11 -6.19 -2.37 -10.42
CA TRP A 11 -6.84 -3.08 -9.31
C TRP A 11 -5.83 -3.48 -8.23
N ALA A 12 -6.31 -3.89 -7.06
CA ALA A 12 -5.47 -4.35 -5.94
C ALA A 12 -6.10 -5.51 -5.17
N VAL A 13 -5.25 -6.34 -4.54
CA VAL A 13 -5.67 -7.18 -3.41
C VAL A 13 -5.54 -6.34 -2.15
N ALA A 14 -6.64 -6.22 -1.40
CA ALA A 14 -6.68 -5.65 -0.06
C ALA A 14 -6.88 -6.76 0.96
N VAL A 15 -6.01 -6.79 1.98
CA VAL A 15 -6.17 -7.66 3.16
C VAL A 15 -6.26 -6.78 4.39
N THR A 16 -7.33 -6.95 5.16
CA THR A 16 -7.54 -6.23 6.41
C THR A 16 -7.34 -7.16 7.59
N ALA A 17 -6.48 -6.76 8.52
CA ALA A 17 -6.17 -7.48 9.73
C ALA A 17 -6.42 -6.65 11.00
N SER A 18 -6.75 -7.33 12.09
CA SER A 18 -6.82 -6.76 13.44
C SER A 18 -5.42 -6.47 14.00
N ALA A 19 -5.37 -5.94 15.23
CA ALA A 19 -4.11 -5.75 15.95
C ALA A 19 -3.34 -7.06 16.20
N GLY A 20 -4.05 -8.15 16.47
CA GLY A 20 -3.48 -9.49 16.68
C GLY A 20 -3.18 -10.27 15.39
N HIS A 21 -3.19 -9.60 14.24
CA HIS A 21 -2.95 -10.15 12.90
C HIS A 21 -4.02 -11.12 12.38
N GLN A 22 -5.21 -11.14 12.99
CA GLN A 22 -6.32 -11.92 12.45
C GLN A 22 -6.92 -11.22 11.23
N VAL A 23 -6.93 -11.92 10.09
CA VAL A 23 -7.61 -11.45 8.87
C VAL A 23 -9.12 -11.38 9.09
N ALA A 24 -9.68 -10.19 8.92
CA ALA A 24 -11.11 -9.90 9.01
C ALA A 24 -11.77 -9.73 7.63
N ASP A 25 -11.04 -9.20 6.67
CA ASP A 25 -11.50 -9.06 5.29
C ASP A 25 -10.36 -9.34 4.31
N ARG A 26 -10.70 -9.90 3.16
CA ARG A 26 -9.84 -9.90 1.98
C ARG A 26 -10.71 -9.72 0.74
N ARG A 27 -10.30 -8.83 -0.15
CA ARG A 27 -11.03 -8.60 -1.39
C ARG A 27 -10.12 -8.07 -2.48
N ARG A 28 -10.61 -8.17 -3.70
CA ARG A 28 -10.13 -7.37 -4.82
C ARG A 28 -10.82 -6.00 -4.75
N ILE A 29 -10.06 -4.93 -4.90
CA ILE A 29 -10.58 -3.57 -5.07
C ILE A 29 -10.21 -3.03 -6.45
N ASP A 30 -11.07 -2.20 -7.03
CA ASP A 30 -10.81 -1.55 -8.31
C ASP A 30 -10.14 -0.19 -8.08
N LEU A 31 -9.09 0.07 -8.86
CA LEU A 31 -8.30 1.31 -8.78
C LEU A 31 -8.54 2.22 -9.98
N VAL A 32 -9.44 1.84 -10.89
CA VAL A 32 -9.80 2.60 -12.09
C VAL A 32 -11.22 2.21 -12.50
N GLU A 33 -11.99 3.15 -13.06
CA GLU A 33 -13.36 2.86 -13.50
C GLU A 33 -13.37 1.91 -14.71
N PRO A 34 -14.43 1.11 -14.89
CA PRO A 34 -14.60 0.26 -16.07
C PRO A 34 -14.49 1.06 -17.38
N GLY A 35 -13.78 0.50 -18.37
CA GLY A 35 -13.60 1.12 -19.69
C GLY A 35 -12.47 2.14 -19.78
N VAL A 36 -11.82 2.48 -18.66
CA VAL A 36 -10.66 3.39 -18.65
C VAL A 36 -9.35 2.59 -18.77
N PRO A 37 -8.37 3.03 -19.59
CA PRO A 37 -7.10 2.33 -19.73
C PRO A 37 -6.35 2.19 -18.39
N ALA A 38 -6.00 0.96 -18.01
CA ALA A 38 -5.31 0.65 -16.75
C ALA A 38 -3.79 0.91 -16.78
N ALA A 39 -3.23 1.26 -17.93
CA ALA A 39 -1.79 1.49 -18.13
C ALA A 39 -1.54 2.57 -19.19
N PRO A 40 -1.99 3.82 -18.97
CA PRO A 40 -1.90 4.89 -19.97
C PRO A 40 -0.47 5.25 -20.39
N ILE A 41 0.54 4.98 -19.56
CA ILE A 41 1.95 5.27 -19.89
C ILE A 41 2.61 4.04 -20.51
N HIS A 42 2.48 2.87 -19.90
CA HIS A 42 3.14 1.66 -20.37
C HIS A 42 2.49 1.10 -21.64
N ARG A 43 1.18 1.28 -21.82
CA ARG A 43 0.40 0.80 -22.98
C ARG A 43 -0.70 1.81 -23.38
N PRO A 44 -0.34 2.95 -24.00
CA PRO A 44 -1.27 4.04 -24.33
C PRO A 44 -2.34 3.71 -25.38
N GLY A 45 -2.29 2.54 -26.04
CA GLY A 45 -3.25 2.15 -27.09
C GLY A 45 -2.95 2.74 -28.48
N GLY A 46 -1.83 3.45 -28.64
CA GLY A 46 -1.37 4.02 -29.91
C GLY A 46 -0.26 5.05 -29.71
N PRO A 47 0.33 5.58 -30.79
CA PRO A 47 1.27 6.69 -30.70
C PRO A 47 0.53 7.95 -30.21
N LEU A 48 1.02 8.53 -29.13
CA LEU A 48 0.54 9.81 -28.57
C LEU A 48 1.72 10.79 -28.54
N ASP A 49 1.47 12.04 -28.90
CA ASP A 49 2.37 13.13 -28.54
C ASP A 49 2.32 13.38 -27.03
N ASP A 50 3.21 14.23 -26.52
CA ASP A 50 3.34 14.47 -25.08
C ASP A 50 2.11 15.18 -24.49
N ALA A 51 1.41 16.01 -25.26
CA ALA A 51 0.20 16.68 -24.81
C ALA A 51 -0.96 15.70 -24.66
N ALA A 52 -1.22 14.88 -25.69
CA ALA A 52 -2.26 13.87 -25.68
C ALA A 52 -2.00 12.77 -24.62
N ALA A 53 -0.73 12.40 -24.40
CA ALA A 53 -0.36 11.48 -23.33
C ALA A 53 -0.62 12.08 -21.95
N SER A 54 -0.28 13.35 -21.74
CA SER A 54 -0.55 14.05 -20.47
C SER A 54 -2.05 14.15 -20.20
N GLU A 55 -2.85 14.46 -21.21
CA GLU A 55 -4.31 14.51 -21.09
C GLU A 55 -4.90 13.13 -20.77
N LEU A 56 -4.43 12.07 -21.44
CA LEU A 56 -4.85 10.70 -21.13
C LEU A 56 -4.52 10.33 -19.68
N VAL A 57 -3.31 10.61 -19.22
CA VAL A 57 -2.90 10.32 -17.84
C VAL A 57 -3.74 11.12 -16.85
N ALA A 58 -4.05 12.39 -17.12
CA ALA A 58 -4.91 13.20 -16.27
C ALA A 58 -6.33 12.60 -16.14
N ARG A 59 -6.93 12.16 -17.26
CA ARG A 59 -8.24 11.47 -17.23
C ARG A 59 -8.18 10.17 -16.44
N VAL A 60 -7.12 9.37 -16.62
CA VAL A 60 -6.94 8.11 -15.87
C VAL A 60 -6.73 8.38 -14.38
N ARG A 61 -5.94 9.40 -13.99
CA ARG A 61 -5.77 9.80 -12.59
C ARG A 61 -7.09 10.20 -11.94
N ALA A 62 -7.92 10.98 -12.64
CA ALA A 62 -9.23 11.38 -12.13
C ALA A 62 -10.17 10.16 -11.94
N SER A 63 -10.19 9.24 -12.90
CA SER A 63 -10.92 7.96 -12.78
C SER A 63 -10.42 7.13 -11.61
N ALA A 64 -9.10 7.00 -11.49
CA ALA A 64 -8.47 6.23 -10.45
C ALA A 64 -8.74 6.79 -9.05
N ALA A 65 -8.74 8.12 -8.88
CA ALA A 65 -9.11 8.76 -7.63
C ALA A 65 -10.55 8.42 -7.21
N ARG A 66 -11.52 8.48 -8.14
CA ARG A 66 -12.92 8.13 -7.86
C ARG A 66 -13.10 6.66 -7.51
N ALA A 67 -12.60 5.75 -8.36
CA ALA A 67 -12.74 4.31 -8.17
C ALA A 67 -12.04 3.83 -6.89
N THR A 68 -10.83 4.34 -6.62
CA THR A 68 -10.09 4.00 -5.40
C THR A 68 -10.81 4.56 -4.18
N SER A 69 -11.32 5.80 -4.23
CA SER A 69 -12.08 6.39 -3.12
C SER A 69 -13.30 5.54 -2.78
N ALA A 70 -14.12 5.20 -3.78
CA ALA A 70 -15.29 4.35 -3.59
C ALA A 70 -14.92 2.98 -2.99
N SER A 71 -13.88 2.33 -3.53
CA SER A 71 -13.40 1.05 -3.00
C SER A 71 -12.93 1.14 -1.54
N LEU A 72 -12.26 2.22 -1.15
CA LEU A 72 -11.81 2.43 0.23
C LEU A 72 -12.99 2.73 1.18
N ASP A 73 -14.01 3.44 0.71
CA ASP A 73 -15.23 3.72 1.49
C ASP A 73 -16.05 2.44 1.71
N GLU A 74 -16.21 1.62 0.66
CA GLU A 74 -16.85 0.30 0.75
C GLU A 74 -16.08 -0.65 1.68
N LEU A 75 -14.75 -0.62 1.63
CA LEU A 75 -13.92 -1.39 2.55
C LEU A 75 -14.13 -0.92 3.99
N ALA A 76 -14.06 0.38 4.25
CA ALA A 76 -14.23 0.94 5.58
C ALA A 76 -15.61 0.66 6.17
N ALA A 77 -16.67 0.78 5.36
CA ALA A 77 -18.05 0.53 5.77
C ALA A 77 -18.34 -0.95 6.10
N ALA A 78 -17.58 -1.88 5.52
CA ALA A 78 -17.77 -3.32 5.75
C ALA A 78 -17.06 -3.85 7.02
N LEU A 79 -16.24 -3.04 7.69
CA LEU A 79 -15.41 -3.48 8.81
C LEU A 79 -16.09 -3.19 10.15
N PRO A 80 -15.92 -4.08 11.15
CA PRO A 80 -16.49 -3.87 12.48
C PRO A 80 -15.76 -2.81 13.31
N GLU A 81 -14.54 -2.43 12.90
CA GLU A 81 -13.68 -1.48 13.58
C GLU A 81 -13.06 -0.50 12.57
N PRO A 82 -12.74 0.75 12.96
CA PRO A 82 -12.13 1.73 12.07
C PRO A 82 -10.79 1.27 11.49
N ILE A 83 -10.51 1.68 10.25
CA ILE A 83 -9.17 1.56 9.66
C ILE A 83 -8.28 2.63 10.27
N VAL A 84 -7.09 2.23 10.73
CA VAL A 84 -6.10 3.15 11.32
C VAL A 84 -4.87 3.32 10.42
N SER A 85 -4.61 2.35 9.54
CA SER A 85 -3.45 2.41 8.64
C SER A 85 -3.64 1.60 7.35
N VAL A 86 -2.91 2.02 6.32
CA VAL A 86 -2.75 1.33 5.04
C VAL A 86 -1.26 1.15 4.76
N SER A 87 -0.88 -0.04 4.30
CA SER A 87 0.50 -0.36 3.91
C SER A 87 0.59 -0.60 2.40
N LEU A 88 1.49 0.14 1.74
CA LEU A 88 1.67 0.17 0.29
C LEU A 88 3.10 -0.21 -0.10
N ARG A 89 3.29 -0.79 -1.27
CA ARG A 89 4.64 -1.05 -1.78
C ARG A 89 5.39 0.27 -2.02
N ALA A 90 6.59 0.42 -1.49
CA ALA A 90 7.42 1.61 -1.66
C ALA A 90 7.73 1.95 -3.14
N TRP A 91 7.85 3.23 -3.45
CA TRP A 91 8.39 3.75 -4.71
C TRP A 91 9.51 4.77 -4.45
N PRO A 92 10.39 5.04 -5.43
CA PRO A 92 11.45 6.03 -5.26
C PRO A 92 10.87 7.41 -4.98
N ALA A 93 11.43 8.12 -3.99
CA ALA A 93 10.98 9.46 -3.63
C ALA A 93 11.26 10.49 -4.73
N ASP A 94 12.28 10.23 -5.55
CA ASP A 94 12.72 11.00 -6.71
C ASP A 94 12.08 10.54 -8.03
N PHE A 95 10.99 9.76 -7.98
CA PHE A 95 10.30 9.34 -9.20
C PHE A 95 9.75 10.58 -9.94
N PRO A 96 10.01 10.74 -11.25
CA PRO A 96 9.68 11.96 -11.97
C PRO A 96 8.17 12.19 -12.02
N GLU A 97 7.74 13.46 -12.00
CA GLU A 97 6.33 13.85 -12.15
C GLU A 97 5.93 14.14 -13.60
N ASP A 98 6.88 14.59 -14.42
CA ASP A 98 6.67 14.91 -15.84
C ASP A 98 6.35 13.65 -16.65
N ILE A 99 5.18 13.64 -17.30
CA ILE A 99 4.72 12.54 -18.14
C ILE A 99 5.65 12.29 -19.33
N ALA A 100 6.20 13.34 -19.94
CA ALA A 100 7.14 13.18 -21.05
C ALA A 100 8.42 12.43 -20.62
N VAL A 101 8.85 12.62 -19.37
CA VAL A 101 9.97 11.88 -18.76
C VAL A 101 9.54 10.47 -18.38
N GLN A 102 8.39 10.31 -17.71
CA GLN A 102 7.87 9.02 -17.28
C GLN A 102 7.65 8.03 -18.44
N ARG A 103 7.39 8.51 -19.66
CA ARG A 103 7.18 7.68 -20.85
C ARG A 103 8.47 7.08 -21.44
N ARG A 104 9.63 7.36 -20.85
CA ARG A 104 10.94 6.93 -21.34
C ARG A 104 11.62 5.97 -20.37
N PRO A 105 12.50 5.08 -20.87
CA PRO A 105 13.42 4.32 -20.03
C PRO A 105 14.16 5.18 -19.01
N PRO A 106 14.24 4.77 -17.73
CA PRO A 106 13.76 3.50 -17.14
C PRO A 106 12.37 3.57 -16.44
N TYR A 107 11.59 4.63 -16.66
CA TYR A 107 10.41 4.97 -15.85
C TYR A 107 9.09 4.36 -16.34
N GLU A 108 8.96 4.19 -17.65
CA GLU A 108 7.75 3.80 -18.41
C GLU A 108 7.12 2.51 -17.91
N SER A 109 7.94 1.52 -17.52
CA SER A 109 7.46 0.24 -17.00
C SER A 109 6.88 0.33 -15.59
N ARG A 110 7.15 1.43 -14.87
CA ARG A 110 6.79 1.62 -13.46
C ARG A 110 5.82 2.77 -13.24
N ALA A 111 5.67 3.68 -14.19
CA ALA A 111 4.94 4.93 -14.01
C ALA A 111 3.47 4.72 -13.61
N ASP A 112 2.72 3.87 -14.32
CA ASP A 112 1.32 3.57 -13.96
C ASP A 112 1.21 2.96 -12.56
N SER A 113 2.14 2.08 -12.21
CA SER A 113 2.23 1.45 -10.89
C SER A 113 2.54 2.45 -9.78
N VAL A 114 3.41 3.44 -10.02
CA VAL A 114 3.67 4.54 -9.07
C VAL A 114 2.44 5.42 -8.91
N MET A 115 1.78 5.80 -10.02
CA MET A 115 0.56 6.61 -10.01
C MET A 115 -0.53 6.02 -9.10
N TYR A 116 -0.88 4.74 -9.26
CA TYR A 116 -1.93 4.12 -8.44
C TYR A 116 -1.60 4.12 -6.95
N ARG A 117 -0.31 3.94 -6.60
CA ARG A 117 0.12 3.93 -5.20
C ARG A 117 0.18 5.33 -4.58
N GLN A 118 0.53 6.35 -5.35
CA GLN A 118 0.41 7.75 -4.92
C GLN A 118 -1.04 8.09 -4.61
N ILE A 119 -1.97 7.75 -5.52
CA ILE A 119 -3.41 7.97 -5.32
C ILE A 119 -3.93 7.24 -4.07
N LEU A 120 -3.58 5.97 -3.88
CA LEU A 120 -3.91 5.22 -2.66
C LEU A 120 -3.39 5.90 -1.39
N ALA A 121 -2.14 6.38 -1.40
CA ALA A 121 -1.54 7.06 -0.26
C ALA A 121 -2.22 8.40 0.05
N GLU A 122 -2.52 9.20 -0.97
CA GLU A 122 -3.23 10.48 -0.83
C GLU A 122 -4.63 10.26 -0.24
N LEU A 123 -5.39 9.31 -0.79
CA LEU A 123 -6.74 9.00 -0.33
C LEU A 123 -6.77 8.39 1.08
N ALA A 124 -5.77 7.59 1.45
CA ALA A 124 -5.64 7.07 2.81
C ALA A 124 -5.34 8.21 3.81
N ARG A 125 -4.41 9.12 3.47
CA ARG A 125 -4.09 10.29 4.31
C ARG A 125 -5.29 11.23 4.47
N ALA A 126 -6.06 11.45 3.40
CA ALA A 126 -7.28 12.26 3.44
C ALA A 126 -8.34 11.68 4.40
N ARG A 127 -8.29 10.37 4.68
CA ARG A 127 -9.14 9.68 5.66
C ARG A 127 -8.53 9.63 7.07
N GLY A 128 -7.38 10.27 7.29
CA GLY A 128 -6.66 10.25 8.56
C GLY A 128 -5.95 8.92 8.84
N TRP A 129 -5.78 8.05 7.85
CA TRP A 129 -5.08 6.78 8.03
C TRP A 129 -3.58 6.97 7.90
N ALA A 130 -2.82 6.33 8.79
CA ALA A 130 -1.38 6.25 8.65
C ALA A 130 -1.02 5.48 7.37
N VAL A 131 0.01 5.93 6.65
CA VAL A 131 0.48 5.27 5.43
C VAL A 131 1.88 4.74 5.66
N HIS A 132 2.04 3.43 5.56
CA HIS A 132 3.32 2.74 5.65
C HIS A 132 3.78 2.27 4.29
N PHE A 133 5.09 2.20 4.10
CA PHE A 133 5.70 1.68 2.90
C PHE A 133 6.50 0.43 3.19
N TYR A 134 6.35 -0.58 2.34
CA TYR A 134 7.09 -1.84 2.45
C TYR A 134 7.88 -2.17 1.19
N ASP A 135 8.97 -2.93 1.35
CA ASP A 135 9.68 -3.55 0.22
C ASP A 135 9.06 -4.90 -0.13
N ALA A 136 8.47 -4.99 -1.32
CA ALA A 136 7.85 -6.20 -1.83
C ALA A 136 8.78 -7.42 -1.89
N LYS A 137 10.11 -7.23 -1.96
CA LYS A 137 11.07 -8.35 -1.98
C LYS A 137 11.18 -9.03 -0.62
N ASN A 138 11.07 -8.27 0.47
CA ASN A 138 11.46 -8.71 1.80
C ASN A 138 10.32 -8.70 2.81
N VAL A 139 9.14 -8.13 2.48
CA VAL A 139 8.04 -7.96 3.44
C VAL A 139 7.56 -9.28 4.06
N GLU A 140 7.46 -10.36 3.28
CA GLU A 140 7.05 -11.68 3.80
C GLU A 140 8.11 -12.23 4.79
N SER A 141 9.41 -12.07 4.50
CA SER A 141 10.47 -12.55 5.40
C SER A 141 10.61 -11.68 6.66
N GLN A 142 10.43 -10.36 6.55
CA GLN A 142 10.39 -9.45 7.70
C GLN A 142 9.22 -9.79 8.62
N ALA A 143 8.02 -9.96 8.07
CA ALA A 143 6.85 -10.37 8.86
C ALA A 143 7.06 -11.74 9.53
N ALA A 144 7.67 -12.70 8.83
CA ALA A 144 8.00 -14.00 9.43
C ALA A 144 8.99 -13.87 10.59
N GLY A 145 9.98 -12.99 10.49
CA GLY A 145 10.92 -12.68 11.57
C GLY A 145 10.24 -12.09 12.81
N ILE A 146 9.31 -11.15 12.60
CA ILE A 146 8.51 -10.53 13.68
C ILE A 146 7.59 -11.57 14.36
N LEU A 147 6.95 -12.44 13.56
CA LEU A 147 5.98 -13.42 14.05
C LEU A 147 6.62 -14.65 14.69
N ALA A 148 7.89 -14.93 14.39
CA ALA A 148 8.61 -16.13 14.82
C ALA A 148 7.79 -17.42 14.59
N GLU A 149 7.56 -18.21 15.63
CA GLU A 149 6.82 -19.49 15.55
C GLU A 149 5.38 -19.34 15.00
N ARG A 150 4.77 -18.15 15.14
CA ARG A 150 3.42 -17.86 14.66
C ARG A 150 3.35 -17.56 13.17
N ALA A 151 4.49 -17.44 12.47
CA ALA A 151 4.53 -17.05 11.06
C ALA A 151 3.71 -17.98 10.16
N GLY A 152 3.79 -19.30 10.39
CA GLY A 152 3.02 -20.30 9.65
C GLY A 152 1.51 -20.10 9.82
N GLU A 153 1.06 -19.98 11.06
CA GLU A 153 -0.34 -19.77 11.42
C GLU A 153 -0.89 -18.48 10.80
N VAL A 154 -0.19 -17.36 10.98
CA VAL A 154 -0.67 -16.04 10.58
C VAL A 154 -0.63 -15.85 9.06
N LEU A 155 0.49 -16.16 8.40
CA LEU A 155 0.65 -15.86 6.97
C LEU A 155 -0.02 -16.91 6.06
N TYR A 156 -0.12 -18.17 6.51
CA TYR A 156 -0.62 -19.27 5.67
C TYR A 156 -1.96 -19.86 6.16
N GLY A 157 -2.23 -19.81 7.47
CA GLY A 157 -3.48 -20.29 8.06
C GLY A 157 -4.78 -19.69 7.48
N PRO A 158 -4.83 -18.41 7.02
CA PRO A 158 -6.05 -17.86 6.43
C PRO A 158 -6.56 -18.63 5.21
N ARG A 159 -5.70 -19.36 4.48
CA ARG A 159 -6.14 -20.24 3.39
C ARG A 159 -7.09 -21.33 3.87
N ALA A 160 -6.79 -21.95 5.01
CA ALA A 160 -7.61 -23.02 5.57
C ALA A 160 -8.91 -22.46 6.18
N ARG A 161 -8.82 -21.30 6.85
CA ARG A 161 -9.96 -20.67 7.54
C ARG A 161 -10.95 -19.98 6.59
N LEU A 162 -10.46 -19.35 5.52
CA LEU A 162 -11.26 -18.50 4.64
C LEU A 162 -11.49 -19.12 3.25
N GLY A 163 -10.75 -20.17 2.89
CA GLY A 163 -10.75 -20.77 1.56
C GLY A 163 -10.00 -19.93 0.51
N PRO A 164 -9.89 -20.46 -0.72
CA PRO A 164 -9.31 -19.72 -1.84
C PRO A 164 -10.16 -18.47 -2.19
N PRO A 165 -9.55 -17.40 -2.74
CA PRO A 165 -8.12 -17.25 -3.03
C PRO A 165 -7.28 -16.92 -1.77
N TRP A 166 -6.03 -17.41 -1.77
CA TRP A 166 -4.97 -17.03 -0.82
C TRP A 166 -3.60 -17.14 -1.49
N THR A 167 -3.31 -16.17 -2.36
CA THR A 167 -2.12 -16.15 -3.24
C THR A 167 -0.94 -15.45 -2.56
N LYS A 168 0.19 -15.35 -3.28
CA LYS A 168 1.34 -14.54 -2.83
C LYS A 168 0.94 -13.10 -2.51
N ASP A 169 0.11 -12.48 -3.34
CA ASP A 169 -0.36 -11.10 -3.13
C ASP A 169 -1.11 -10.93 -1.80
N HIS A 170 -1.94 -11.92 -1.44
CA HIS A 170 -2.65 -11.92 -0.15
C HIS A 170 -1.68 -12.00 1.03
N ARG A 171 -0.66 -12.86 0.92
CA ARG A 171 0.36 -12.98 1.96
C ARG A 171 1.24 -11.75 2.06
N MET A 172 1.65 -11.16 0.93
CA MET A 172 2.40 -9.91 0.92
C MET A 172 1.59 -8.77 1.55
N ALA A 173 0.31 -8.65 1.20
CA ALA A 173 -0.59 -7.68 1.80
C ALA A 173 -0.71 -7.90 3.32
N LEU A 174 -0.96 -9.13 3.77
CA LEU A 174 -1.02 -9.44 5.21
C LEU A 174 0.30 -9.14 5.92
N ALA A 175 1.42 -9.58 5.36
CA ALA A 175 2.76 -9.35 5.90
C ALA A 175 3.06 -7.85 6.07
N ALA A 176 2.62 -7.02 5.12
CA ALA A 176 2.76 -5.57 5.23
C ALA A 176 2.05 -4.99 6.47
N THR A 177 0.88 -5.53 6.84
CA THR A 177 0.18 -5.11 8.07
C THR A 177 0.92 -5.51 9.35
N VAL A 178 1.66 -6.61 9.32
CA VAL A 178 2.48 -7.09 10.45
C VAL A 178 3.69 -6.19 10.64
N VAL A 179 4.43 -5.90 9.56
CA VAL A 179 5.60 -5.01 9.61
C VAL A 179 5.20 -3.60 10.04
N ALA A 180 4.05 -3.08 9.56
CA ALA A 180 3.56 -1.77 9.98
C ALA A 180 3.08 -1.74 11.45
N ALA A 181 2.64 -2.86 12.01
CA ALA A 181 2.26 -2.95 13.42
C ALA A 181 3.49 -2.84 14.32
N ASP A 182 4.55 -3.58 14.01
CA ASP A 182 5.82 -3.58 14.76
C ASP A 182 6.44 -2.18 14.84
N LEU A 183 6.36 -1.40 13.75
CA LEU A 183 6.85 -0.01 13.73
C LEU A 183 6.05 0.94 14.64
N HIS A 184 4.79 0.64 14.94
CA HIS A 184 3.97 1.43 15.86
C HIS A 184 4.09 0.97 17.32
N ASP A 185 4.30 -0.33 17.51
CA ASP A 185 4.38 -0.93 18.84
C ASP A 185 5.82 -0.88 19.40
N ALA A 186 6.80 -0.47 18.58
CA ALA A 186 8.14 -0.13 19.03
C ALA A 186 8.07 1.04 20.04
N PRO A 187 8.60 0.89 21.27
CA PRO A 187 8.56 1.95 22.26
C PRO A 187 9.35 3.16 21.73
N ASP A 188 8.71 4.34 21.79
CA ASP A 188 9.32 5.63 21.47
C ASP A 188 10.74 5.71 22.05
N ALA A 189 11.73 5.91 21.19
CA ALA A 189 13.12 6.17 21.58
C ALA A 189 13.29 7.57 22.21
N GLN A 190 12.32 8.03 23.02
CA GLN A 190 12.24 9.35 23.62
C GLN A 190 12.86 9.42 25.04
N GLU A 191 13.37 8.30 25.59
CA GLU A 191 14.02 8.30 26.93
C GLU A 191 15.56 8.13 26.92
N ARG A 192 16.23 8.37 25.79
CA ARG A 192 17.72 8.40 25.75
C ARG A 192 18.33 9.81 25.69
N GLY A 193 17.65 10.79 26.27
CA GLY A 193 18.07 12.19 26.27
C GLY A 193 18.19 12.88 27.64
N ALA A 194 17.99 12.16 28.75
CA ALA A 194 18.21 12.74 30.08
C ALA A 194 19.72 12.69 30.42
N VAL A 195 20.42 13.78 30.11
CA VAL A 195 21.77 14.05 30.60
C VAL A 195 21.70 14.20 32.13
N PRO A 196 22.46 13.43 32.94
CA PRO A 196 22.50 13.67 34.37
C PRO A 196 23.30 14.94 34.65
N ASP A 197 22.67 15.82 35.43
CA ASP A 197 23.22 17.05 35.98
C ASP A 197 24.55 16.76 36.70
N ARG A 198 25.63 17.36 36.22
CA ARG A 198 26.94 17.25 36.88
C ARG A 198 26.98 18.28 38.01
N ALA A 199 26.77 17.79 39.22
CA ALA A 199 27.15 18.48 40.45
C ALA A 199 28.65 18.81 40.43
N THR A 200 28.97 20.08 40.67
CA THR A 200 30.34 20.56 40.91
C THR A 200 30.67 20.38 42.40
N PRO A 201 31.78 19.71 42.79
CA PRO A 201 32.24 19.64 44.18
C PRO A 201 33.20 20.82 44.51
N PRO A 202 33.53 21.03 45.80
CA PRO A 202 33.73 22.35 46.42
C PRO A 202 35.04 23.06 46.10
#